data_AF-A0A7C4NTN2-F1
#
_entry.id   AF-A0A7C4NTN2-F1
#
_cell.length_a   1.000
_cell.length_b   1.000
_cell.length_c   1.000
_cell.angle_alpha   90.00
_cell.angle_beta   90.00
_cell.angle_gamma   90.00
#
_symmetry.space_group_name_H-M   'P 1'
#
loop_
_entity.id
_entity.type
_entity.pdbx_description
1 polymer ?
#
loop_
_entity_poly.entity_id
_entity_poly.type
_entity_poly.pdbx_seq_one_letter_code
_entity_poly.pdbx_strand_id
1 'polypeptide(L)' 'MKKLVNTFIFSLLLVSVVLAEDYQSNKDRESTKKCEKVCVQWEERRDCRPDPVFPDRQICALYKVCTKYEERCREEK' A
#
# COMPACT_ATOMS: atom_id res chain seq x y z
N MET A 1 -29.64 11.03 29.47
CA MET A 1 -28.54 10.16 28.98
C MET A 1 -28.48 10.19 27.45
N LYS A 2 -27.92 11.25 26.85
CA LYS A 2 -27.88 11.48 25.39
C LYS A 2 -26.70 12.39 25.00
N LYS A 3 -25.48 12.17 25.51
CA LYS A 3 -24.32 13.03 25.15
C LYS A 3 -22.97 12.30 25.17
N LEU A 4 -22.93 10.99 24.94
CA LEU A 4 -21.67 10.21 25.02
C LEU A 4 -21.26 9.50 23.72
N VAL A 5 -22.04 9.63 22.64
CA VAL A 5 -21.75 8.91 21.39
C VAL A 5 -20.95 9.75 20.39
N ASN A 6 -20.88 11.07 20.57
CA ASN A 6 -20.36 11.96 19.52
C ASN A 6 -18.88 12.33 19.64
N THR A 7 -18.19 11.90 20.70
CA THR A 7 -16.75 12.19 20.90
C THR A 7 -15.84 11.07 20.41
N PHE A 8 -16.37 9.88 20.11
CA PHE A 8 -15.55 8.74 19.68
C PHE A 8 -15.25 8.72 18.17
N ILE A 9 -16.06 9.40 17.36
CA ILE A 9 -15.91 9.41 15.89
C ILE A 9 -14.78 10.38 15.47
N PHE A 10 -14.53 11.43 16.25
CA PHE A 10 -13.51 12.43 15.91
C PHE A 10 -12.07 11.92 16.13
N SER A 11 -11.87 10.96 17.03
CA SER A 11 -10.55 10.42 17.38
C SER A 11 -10.00 9.45 16.32
N LEU A 12 -10.88 8.79 15.56
CA LEU A 12 -10.48 7.78 14.57
C LEU A 12 -9.92 8.37 13.27
N LEU A 13 -10.30 9.62 12.94
CA LEU A 13 -9.80 10.30 11.74
C LEU A 13 -8.37 10.81 11.87
N LEU A 14 -7.88 11.05 13.10
CA LEU A 14 -6.51 11.51 13.32
C LEU A 14 -5.47 10.40 13.14
N VAL A 15 -5.83 9.14 13.34
CA VAL A 15 -4.89 8.00 13.20
C VAL A 15 -4.63 7.68 11.72
N SER A 16 -5.58 7.95 10.82
CA SER A 16 -5.41 7.71 9.39
C SER A 16 -4.55 8.75 8.66
N VAL A 17 -4.34 9.94 9.23
CA VAL A 17 -3.49 10.99 8.61
C VAL A 17 -2.01 10.74 8.90
N VAL A 18 -1.66 10.21 10.06
CA VAL A 18 -0.26 10.00 10.47
C VAL A 18 0.45 8.90 9.66
N LEU A 19 -0.30 7.97 9.04
CA LEU A 19 0.28 6.93 8.18
C LEU A 19 0.48 7.34 6.71
N ALA A 20 -0.01 8.53 6.30
CA ALA A 20 0.18 9.04 4.94
C ALA A 20 1.40 9.97 4.82
N GLU A 21 1.87 10.57 5.92
CA GLU A 21 2.97 11.54 5.90
C GLU A 21 4.37 10.91 5.87
N ASP A 22 4.51 9.63 6.23
CA ASP A 22 5.82 8.95 6.20
C ASP A 22 6.31 8.57 4.79
N TYR A 23 5.48 8.74 3.74
CA TYR A 23 5.91 8.44 2.37
C TYR A 23 6.53 9.63 1.62
N GLN A 24 6.42 10.87 2.13
CA GLN A 24 6.89 12.07 1.43
C GLN A 24 7.99 12.86 2.14
N SER A 25 8.31 12.56 3.41
CA SER A 25 9.25 13.36 4.23
C SER A 25 10.71 12.88 4.20
N ASN A 26 11.16 12.23 3.12
CA ASN A 26 12.60 11.93 2.90
C ASN A 26 13.13 12.64 1.65
N LYS A 27 12.74 13.91 1.48
CA LYS A 27 13.09 14.68 0.29
C LYS A 27 13.71 16.03 0.60
N ASP A 28 14.46 16.13 1.69
CA ASP A 28 15.33 17.29 1.89
C ASP A 28 16.71 16.89 2.40
N ARG A 29 17.69 17.19 1.54
CA ARG A 29 19.09 17.51 1.87
C ARG A 29 19.96 16.40 2.46
N GLU A 30 20.54 15.62 1.57
CA GLU A 30 21.99 15.38 1.59
C GLU A 30 22.45 14.98 0.18
N SER A 31 23.67 15.34 -0.17
CA SER A 31 24.32 15.09 -1.46
C SER A 31 24.09 13.66 -2.01
N THR A 32 24.20 13.48 -3.34
CA THR A 32 24.69 12.23 -3.99
C THR A 32 23.83 10.95 -3.92
N LYS A 33 23.61 10.30 -5.09
CA LYS A 33 22.86 9.05 -5.33
C LYS A 33 21.34 9.10 -5.11
N LYS A 34 20.57 9.16 -6.21
CA LYS A 34 19.13 8.85 -6.17
C LYS A 34 18.94 7.35 -6.04
N CYS A 35 18.46 6.93 -4.88
CA CYS A 35 18.10 5.55 -4.59
C CYS A 35 16.59 5.36 -4.70
N GLU A 36 16.17 4.35 -5.48
CA GLU A 36 14.78 3.97 -5.65
C GLU A 36 14.57 2.53 -5.16
N LYS A 37 13.47 2.27 -4.45
CA LYS A 37 13.06 0.91 -4.12
C LYS A 37 12.46 0.26 -5.35
N VAL A 38 13.13 -0.76 -5.87
CA VAL A 38 12.71 -1.52 -7.05
C VAL A 38 12.30 -2.92 -6.63
N CYS A 39 11.16 -3.39 -7.13
CA CYS A 39 10.78 -4.78 -6.93
C CYS A 39 11.69 -5.70 -7.74
N VAL A 40 12.35 -6.65 -7.07
CA VAL A 40 13.26 -7.62 -7.71
C VAL A 40 12.70 -9.03 -7.76
N GLN A 41 11.70 -9.33 -6.93
CA GLN A 41 11.04 -10.62 -6.89
C GLN A 41 9.53 -10.46 -6.91
N TRP A 42 8.91 -11.11 -7.89
CA TRP A 42 7.47 -11.13 -8.07
C TRP A 42 6.95 -12.54 -7.83
N GLU A 43 5.84 -12.64 -7.12
CA GLU A 43 5.08 -13.88 -6.93
C GLU A 43 3.74 -13.74 -7.64
N GLU A 44 3.38 -14.74 -8.45
CA GLU A 44 2.06 -14.80 -9.05
C GLU A 44 1.05 -15.36 -8.05
N ARG A 45 -0.05 -14.66 -7.87
CA ARG A 45 -1.15 -15.06 -7.00
C ARG A 45 -2.42 -15.20 -7.80
N ARG A 46 -3.21 -16.18 -7.40
CA ARG A 46 -4.55 -16.46 -7.94
C ARG A 46 -5.57 -16.23 -6.84
N ASP A 47 -6.56 -15.40 -7.10
CA ASP A 47 -7.73 -15.23 -6.25
C ASP A 47 -8.96 -15.62 -7.04
N CYS A 48 -9.63 -16.70 -6.63
CA CYS A 48 -10.85 -17.19 -7.25
C CYS A 48 -12.03 -16.94 -6.31
N ARG A 49 -13.09 -16.34 -6.84
CA ARG A 49 -14.31 -16.06 -6.11
C ARG A 49 -15.52 -16.59 -6.87
N PRO A 50 -16.61 -16.98 -6.20
CA PRO A 50 -17.85 -17.35 -6.87
C PRO A 50 -18.34 -16.21 -7.79
N ASP A 51 -18.87 -16.56 -8.95
CA ASP A 51 -19.51 -15.59 -9.83
C ASP A 51 -20.86 -15.16 -9.21
N PRO A 52 -21.08 -13.84 -8.97
CA PRO A 52 -22.29 -13.36 -8.31
C PRO A 52 -23.56 -13.50 -9.17
N VAL A 53 -23.41 -13.71 -10.48
CA VAL A 53 -24.50 -13.88 -11.44
C VAL A 53 -24.75 -15.36 -11.73
N PHE A 54 -23.69 -16.16 -11.80
CA PHE A 54 -23.75 -17.59 -12.13
C PHE A 54 -23.15 -18.45 -11.00
N PRO A 55 -23.97 -18.95 -10.04
CA PRO A 55 -23.48 -19.57 -8.81
C PRO A 55 -22.72 -20.90 -9.02
N ASP A 56 -22.81 -21.49 -10.20
CA ASP A 56 -22.06 -22.68 -10.63
C ASP A 56 -20.66 -22.33 -11.20
N ARG A 57 -20.34 -21.04 -11.37
CA ARG A 57 -19.09 -20.56 -11.96
C ARG A 57 -18.23 -19.83 -10.95
N GLN A 58 -16.94 -19.75 -11.26
CA GLN A 58 -15.97 -18.96 -10.51
C GLN A 58 -15.27 -17.97 -11.43
N ILE A 59 -14.99 -16.79 -10.89
CA ILE A 59 -14.18 -15.75 -11.51
C ILE A 59 -12.82 -15.77 -10.81
N CYS A 60 -11.75 -16.03 -11.56
CA CYS A 60 -10.38 -16.04 -11.05
C CYS A 60 -9.59 -14.84 -11.58
N ALA A 61 -9.01 -14.07 -10.67
CA ALA A 61 -8.02 -13.05 -10.99
C ALA A 61 -6.61 -13.61 -10.79
N LEU A 62 -5.75 -13.37 -11.77
CA LEU A 62 -4.30 -13.63 -11.69
C LEU A 62 -3.60 -12.28 -11.60
N TYR A 63 -2.78 -12.09 -10.56
CA TYR A 63 -2.02 -10.86 -10.37
C TYR A 63 -0.66 -11.16 -9.78
N LYS A 64 0.29 -10.26 -10.00
CA LYS A 64 1.65 -10.37 -9.45
C LYS A 64 1.78 -9.46 -8.24
N VAL A 65 2.34 -10.00 -7.16
CA VAL A 65 2.65 -9.25 -5.95
C VAL A 65 4.17 -9.19 -5.82
N CYS A 66 4.69 -8.01 -5.48
CA CYS A 66 6.10 -7.91 -5.15
C CYS A 66 6.35 -8.52 -3.79
N THR A 67 7.26 -9.50 -3.70
CA THR A 67 7.63 -10.13 -2.43
C THR A 67 8.97 -9.65 -1.90
N LYS A 68 9.82 -9.08 -2.76
CA LYS A 68 11.11 -8.52 -2.36
C LYS A 68 11.42 -7.24 -3.11
N TYR A 69 11.74 -6.20 -2.34
CA TYR A 69 12.24 -4.93 -2.84
C TYR A 69 13.74 -4.80 -2.55
N GLU A 70 14.47 -4.17 -3.45
CA GLU A 70 15.86 -3.79 -3.26
C GLU A 70 16.03 -2.31 -3.57
N GLU A 71 16.94 -1.66 -2.86
CA GLU A 71 17.28 -0.26 -3.08
C GLU A 71 18.32 -0.17 -4.20
N ARG A 72 17.98 0.55 -5.27
CA ARG A 72 18.87 0.79 -6.40
C ARG A 72 19.20 2.25 -6.51
N CYS A 73 20.46 2.58 -6.29
CA CYS A 73 20.98 3.92 -6.43
C CYS A 73 21.59 4.13 -7.82
N ARG A 74 21.12 5.12 -8.57
CA ARG A 74 21.83 5.60 -9.77
C ARG A 74 22.69 6.80 -9.39
N GLU A 75 23.92 6.77 -9.88
CA GLU A 75 24.77 7.95 -9.98
C GLU A 75 24.28 8.75 -11.20
N GLU A 76 23.77 9.95 -10.96
CA GLU A 76 23.51 10.91 -12.03
C GLU A 76 24.88 11.30 -12.60
N LYS A 77 25.18 10.85 -13.84
CA LYS A 77 26.40 11.18 -14.59
C LYS A 77 26.27 12.55 -15.24
#